data_AF-A0A952WP77-F1
#
_entry.id   AF-A0A952WP77-F1
#
_cell.length_a   1.000
_cell.length_b   1.000
_cell.length_c   1.000
_cell.angle_alpha   90.00
_cell.angle_beta   90.00
_cell.angle_gamma   90.00
#
_symmetry.space_group_name_H-M   'P 1'
#
loop_
_entity.id
_entity.type
_entity.pdbx_description
1 polymer ?
#
loop_
_entity_poly.entity_id
_entity_poly.type
_entity_poly.pdbx_seq_one_letter_code
_entity_poly.pdbx_strand_id
1 'polypeptide(L)'
;MSVCKLDPSLERIVVGNFQFPLGVYPIEPMTPRPGYTLLFESADGGEDQEWEEWPDRYLFDAVVSFERLESLVWTLFSLFPGRVYPILDILGHDDYREIDPFVSYDLIGVDRMMDHLRRYREFFFEDGMCGFGAMTEEPFLYVFVDEHKIVTVRAQTDLKDRIERIMRAYDLEPVEEPAGADSAAHEHRGVLLAPEDDKTLLPFDEIAGRLRDEWRLILNIDPESNVDDEGAELGVTPWRCVVRIDDEPERDPRFAEIFLAADGLRSAEDTALHATEELLADSLPLPEEEDVEVIIFDRVTPDHLREFIGAKGKLPKKGPWTSGTILAARWIEPR
;
A
#
# COMPACT_ATOMS: atom_id res chain seq x y z
N MET A 1 -21.24 -12.84 -0.71
CA MET A 1 -20.26 -11.78 -0.42
C MET A 1 -18.92 -12.30 -0.87
N SER A 2 -18.25 -11.61 -1.79
CA SER A 2 -16.91 -12.00 -2.24
C SER A 2 -15.90 -11.84 -1.10
N VAL A 3 -14.95 -12.76 -1.02
CA VAL A 3 -13.94 -12.87 0.04
C VAL A 3 -12.56 -13.09 -0.58
N CYS A 4 -11.51 -13.04 0.21
CA CYS A 4 -10.20 -13.55 -0.18
C CYS A 4 -9.94 -14.91 0.46
N LYS A 5 -8.99 -15.66 -0.09
CA LYS A 5 -8.58 -16.95 0.46
C LYS A 5 -7.10 -17.18 0.20
N LEU A 6 -6.40 -17.80 1.14
CA LEU A 6 -5.01 -18.21 0.94
C LEU A 6 -4.88 -19.29 -0.13
N ASP A 7 -3.79 -19.23 -0.88
CA ASP A 7 -3.30 -20.36 -1.66
C ASP A 7 -2.89 -21.50 -0.72
N PRO A 8 -3.59 -22.64 -0.74
CA PRO A 8 -3.32 -23.76 0.16
C PRO A 8 -2.01 -24.49 -0.12
N SER A 9 -1.32 -24.18 -1.23
CA SER A 9 -0.02 -24.75 -1.56
C SER A 9 1.15 -24.07 -0.83
N LEU A 10 0.92 -22.91 -0.22
CA LEU A 10 1.94 -22.17 0.50
C LEU A 10 2.22 -22.77 1.88
N GLU A 11 3.51 -22.94 2.18
CA GLU A 11 3.96 -23.42 3.48
C GLU A 11 4.50 -22.25 4.31
N ARG A 12 4.12 -22.23 5.59
CA ARG A 12 4.60 -21.23 6.55
C ARG A 12 6.01 -21.59 7.03
N ILE A 13 6.89 -20.61 7.01
CA ILE A 13 8.23 -20.76 7.58
C ILE A 13 8.16 -20.52 9.08
N VAL A 14 8.75 -21.46 9.83
CA VAL A 14 8.76 -21.47 11.30
C VAL A 14 10.20 -21.63 11.77
N VAL A 15 10.66 -20.73 12.63
CA VAL A 15 11.98 -20.79 13.26
C VAL A 15 11.81 -20.88 14.77
N GLY A 16 12.10 -22.06 15.32
CA GLY A 16 11.81 -22.36 16.73
C GLY A 16 10.31 -22.33 17.01
N ASN A 17 9.87 -21.37 17.82
CA ASN A 17 8.45 -21.12 18.11
C ASN A 17 7.87 -19.92 17.35
N PHE A 18 8.68 -19.24 16.54
CA PHE A 18 8.27 -18.05 15.81
C PHE A 18 7.75 -18.43 14.43
N GLN A 19 6.59 -17.90 14.07
CA GLN A 19 5.93 -18.10 12.80
C GLN A 19 5.98 -16.80 12.00
N PHE A 20 6.54 -16.87 10.79
CA PHE A 20 6.49 -15.75 9.84
C PHE A 20 5.12 -15.71 9.14
N PRO A 21 4.67 -14.54 8.66
CA PRO A 21 3.56 -14.44 7.70
C PRO A 21 3.82 -15.30 6.45
N LEU A 22 2.77 -15.70 5.72
CA LEU A 22 2.99 -16.48 4.49
C LEU A 22 3.64 -15.66 3.38
N GLY A 23 3.37 -14.36 3.35
CA GLY A 23 3.77 -13.47 2.26
C GLY A 23 5.10 -12.77 2.48
N VAL A 24 5.65 -12.81 3.69
CA VAL A 24 6.97 -12.24 3.98
C VAL A 24 7.75 -13.14 4.93
N TYR A 25 8.96 -13.52 4.53
CA TYR A 25 9.80 -14.46 5.27
C TYR A 25 11.28 -14.32 4.91
N PRO A 26 12.20 -14.66 5.83
CA PRO A 26 13.63 -14.64 5.54
C PRO A 26 14.02 -15.77 4.59
N ILE A 27 14.88 -15.47 3.61
CA ILE A 27 15.51 -16.44 2.70
C ILE A 27 16.91 -16.87 3.16
N GLU A 28 17.47 -16.16 4.13
CA GLU A 28 18.72 -16.53 4.79
C GLU A 28 18.49 -16.96 6.25
N PRO A 29 19.37 -17.81 6.81
CA PRO A 29 19.25 -18.20 8.21
C PRO A 29 19.31 -17.00 9.15
N MET A 30 18.27 -16.83 9.96
CA MET A 30 18.20 -15.78 10.99
C MET A 30 17.54 -16.31 12.26
N THR A 31 17.67 -15.57 13.37
CA THR A 31 17.01 -15.92 14.64
C THR A 31 16.02 -14.81 14.98
N PRO A 32 14.70 -15.08 14.92
CA PRO A 32 13.71 -14.07 15.24
C PRO A 32 13.76 -13.74 16.73
N ARG A 33 13.55 -12.45 17.03
CA ARG A 33 13.56 -11.91 18.39
C ARG A 33 12.33 -11.05 18.59
N PRO A 34 11.23 -11.63 19.12
CA PRO A 34 10.06 -10.88 19.52
C PRO A 34 10.40 -9.85 20.60
N GLY A 35 9.70 -8.73 20.57
CA GLY A 35 9.88 -7.62 21.49
C GLY A 35 9.59 -6.30 20.79
N TYR A 36 9.84 -5.19 21.45
CA TYR A 36 9.68 -3.87 20.85
C TYR A 36 10.81 -2.91 21.19
N THR A 37 11.12 -2.00 20.28
CA THR A 37 11.90 -0.79 20.59
C THR A 37 10.98 0.29 21.15
N LEU A 38 11.53 1.21 21.93
CA LEU A 38 10.79 2.35 22.46
C LEU A 38 11.60 3.63 22.28
N LEU A 39 11.06 4.57 21.51
CA LEU A 39 11.64 5.88 21.28
C LEU A 39 10.67 6.97 21.74
N PHE A 40 11.20 8.08 22.27
CA PHE A 40 10.43 9.29 22.54
C PHE A 40 10.71 10.32 21.45
N GLU A 41 9.66 10.90 20.88
CA GLU A 41 9.70 11.95 19.86
C GLU A 41 9.06 13.22 20.44
N SER A 42 9.84 14.31 20.55
CA SER A 42 9.33 15.59 21.07
C SER A 42 8.54 16.36 20.02
N ALA A 43 7.56 17.13 20.47
CA ALA A 43 6.76 17.99 19.59
C ALA A 43 7.57 19.10 18.91
N ASP A 44 8.63 19.58 19.55
CA ASP A 44 9.36 20.79 19.13
C ASP A 44 10.13 20.66 17.80
N GLY A 45 10.16 19.47 17.17
CA GLY A 45 10.95 19.21 15.97
C GLY A 45 12.46 19.36 16.21
N GLY A 46 13.29 18.56 15.53
CA GLY A 46 14.71 18.93 15.44
C GLY A 46 14.87 20.23 14.63
N GLU A 47 16.08 20.81 14.60
CA GLU A 47 16.40 22.06 13.88
C GLU A 47 16.11 22.04 12.35
N ASP A 48 15.59 20.95 11.79
CA ASP A 48 15.50 20.68 10.34
C ASP A 48 14.10 20.22 9.83
N GLN A 49 12.95 20.66 10.36
CA GLN A 49 11.64 20.29 9.74
C GLN A 49 10.60 21.42 9.62
N GLU A 50 10.09 21.60 8.40
CA GLU A 50 9.02 22.52 7.97
C GLU A 50 7.62 21.87 7.92
N TRP A 51 7.40 20.66 8.47
CA TRP A 51 6.13 19.93 8.31
C TRP A 51 5.57 19.38 9.64
N GLU A 52 4.25 19.53 9.83
CA GLU A 52 3.36 19.06 10.92
C GLU A 52 3.96 18.82 12.32
N GLU A 53 3.67 19.76 13.24
CA GLU A 53 3.96 19.63 14.68
C GLU A 53 3.02 18.60 15.32
N TRP A 54 3.48 17.36 15.39
CA TRP A 54 2.82 16.30 16.18
C TRP A 54 3.11 16.48 17.68
N PRO A 55 2.20 16.07 18.59
CA PRO A 55 2.45 16.17 20.03
C PRO A 55 3.59 15.24 20.49
N ASP A 56 4.09 15.49 21.70
CA ASP A 56 5.01 14.58 22.40
C ASP A 56 4.46 13.16 22.41
N ARG A 57 5.25 12.23 21.90
CA ARG A 57 4.78 10.87 21.63
C ARG A 57 5.86 9.83 21.85
N TYR A 58 5.41 8.60 22.04
CA TYR A 58 6.26 7.42 22.05
C TYR A 58 6.03 6.61 20.79
N LEU A 59 7.11 6.16 20.18
CA LEU A 59 7.15 5.21 19.07
C LEU A 59 7.51 3.82 19.62
N PHE A 60 6.67 2.84 19.32
CA PHE A 60 6.88 1.43 19.59
C PHE A 60 6.96 0.69 18.26
N ASP A 61 8.08 0.04 17.95
CA ASP A 61 8.17 -0.89 16.81
C ASP A 61 8.29 -2.30 17.35
N ALA A 62 7.25 -3.10 17.11
CA ALA A 62 7.08 -4.40 17.74
C ALA A 62 7.14 -5.55 16.72
N VAL A 63 8.08 -6.46 16.96
CA VAL A 63 8.13 -7.77 16.29
C VAL A 63 7.30 -8.75 17.12
N VAL A 64 6.30 -9.37 16.48
CA VAL A 64 5.44 -10.38 17.09
C VAL A 64 5.31 -11.58 16.16
N SER A 65 5.23 -12.78 16.74
CA SER A 65 5.00 -13.99 15.95
C SER A 65 3.60 -13.96 15.33
N PHE A 66 3.48 -14.46 14.09
CA PHE A 66 2.28 -14.32 13.28
C PHE A 66 0.99 -14.78 13.98
N GLU A 67 1.04 -15.87 14.75
CA GLU A 67 -0.14 -16.41 15.45
C GLU A 67 -0.73 -15.48 16.53
N ARG A 68 0.01 -14.43 16.91
CA ARG A 68 -0.41 -13.41 17.88
C ARG A 68 -0.67 -12.05 17.25
N LEU A 69 -0.19 -11.82 16.03
CA LEU A 69 -0.25 -10.53 15.31
C LEU A 69 -1.69 -10.00 15.25
N GLU A 70 -2.60 -10.81 14.72
CA GLU A 70 -4.00 -10.40 14.51
C GLU A 70 -4.66 -9.97 15.83
N SER A 71 -4.51 -10.77 16.89
CA SER A 71 -5.06 -10.44 18.21
C SER A 71 -4.46 -9.17 18.82
N LEU A 72 -3.15 -8.95 18.64
CA LEU A 72 -2.47 -7.73 19.07
C LEU A 72 -3.05 -6.52 18.36
N VAL A 73 -3.16 -6.59 17.04
CA VAL A 73 -3.73 -5.51 16.20
C VAL A 73 -5.16 -5.18 16.61
N TRP A 74 -6.02 -6.19 16.82
CA TRP A 74 -7.38 -5.94 17.32
C TRP A 74 -7.40 -5.25 18.69
N THR A 75 -6.47 -5.59 19.57
CA THR A 75 -6.36 -4.97 20.90
C THR A 75 -5.91 -3.52 20.79
N LEU A 76 -4.93 -3.24 19.93
CA LEU A 76 -4.44 -1.89 19.67
C LEU A 76 -5.51 -1.03 18.99
N PHE A 77 -6.22 -1.56 18.00
CA PHE A 77 -7.30 -0.84 17.33
C PHE A 77 -8.49 -0.52 18.25
N SER A 78 -8.70 -1.32 19.31
CA SER A 78 -9.70 -1.00 20.36
C SER A 78 -9.38 0.27 21.18
N LEU A 79 -8.18 0.83 21.01
CA LEU A 79 -7.79 2.09 21.63
C LEU A 79 -8.29 3.31 20.83
N PHE A 80 -8.56 3.14 19.53
CA PHE A 80 -9.04 4.24 18.71
C PHE A 80 -10.40 4.74 19.18
N PRO A 81 -10.68 6.05 19.04
CA PRO A 81 -12.03 6.57 19.12
C PRO A 81 -12.89 6.00 17.97
N GLY A 82 -14.17 6.35 17.94
CA GLY A 82 -15.12 5.79 16.97
C GLY A 82 -14.82 6.08 15.49
N ARG A 83 -13.86 6.97 15.20
CA ARG A 83 -13.49 7.37 13.84
C ARG A 83 -11.98 7.52 13.68
N VAL A 84 -11.47 7.18 12.50
CA VAL A 84 -10.03 7.13 12.19
C VAL A 84 -9.74 7.55 10.75
N TYR A 85 -8.49 7.94 10.48
CA TYR A 85 -7.92 8.04 9.14
C TYR A 85 -7.22 6.72 8.80
N PRO A 86 -7.84 5.83 8.00
CA PRO A 86 -7.22 4.59 7.57
C PRO A 86 -6.03 4.84 6.65
N ILE A 87 -5.08 3.92 6.70
CA ILE A 87 -3.85 3.90 5.92
C ILE A 87 -3.75 2.52 5.27
N LEU A 88 -3.36 2.49 3.99
CA LEU A 88 -3.05 1.28 3.25
C LEU A 88 -1.80 1.54 2.43
N ASP A 89 -0.76 0.76 2.66
CA ASP A 89 0.45 0.81 1.88
C ASP A 89 0.47 -0.42 0.97
N ILE A 90 0.82 -0.24 -0.30
CA ILE A 90 0.88 -1.32 -1.28
C ILE A 90 2.30 -1.37 -1.83
N LEU A 91 2.91 -2.54 -1.85
CA LEU A 91 4.18 -2.76 -2.53
C LEU A 91 3.93 -2.64 -4.04
N GLY A 92 4.41 -1.55 -4.62
CA GLY A 92 4.07 -1.12 -5.97
C GLY A 92 4.85 -1.88 -7.06
N HIS A 93 4.55 -1.53 -8.31
CA HIS A 93 5.33 -1.94 -9.48
C HIS A 93 6.15 -0.78 -10.08
N ASP A 94 6.27 0.32 -9.33
CA ASP A 94 7.06 1.48 -9.70
C ASP A 94 8.56 1.18 -9.58
N ASP A 95 9.32 1.46 -10.64
CA ASP A 95 10.75 1.15 -10.68
C ASP A 95 11.62 2.10 -9.80
N TYR A 96 11.01 3.16 -9.27
CA TYR A 96 11.68 4.23 -8.52
C TYR A 96 11.07 4.45 -7.13
N ARG A 97 9.99 3.72 -6.80
CA ARG A 97 9.36 3.71 -5.49
C ARG A 97 8.90 2.31 -5.12
N GLU A 98 9.29 1.86 -3.94
CA GLU A 98 8.92 0.53 -3.45
C GLU A 98 7.47 0.45 -2.96
N ILE A 99 6.99 1.49 -2.26
CA ILE A 99 5.69 1.50 -1.59
C ILE A 99 4.80 2.64 -2.10
N ASP A 100 3.56 2.33 -2.44
CA ASP A 100 2.51 3.31 -2.69
C ASP A 100 1.70 3.56 -1.39
N PRO A 101 1.88 4.72 -0.73
CA PRO A 101 1.16 5.01 0.51
C PRO A 101 -0.21 5.60 0.19
N PHE A 102 -1.28 4.99 0.67
CA PHE A 102 -2.64 5.51 0.53
C PHE A 102 -3.20 5.90 1.90
N VAL A 103 -3.71 7.13 2.00
CA VAL A 103 -4.32 7.65 3.23
C VAL A 103 -5.69 8.24 2.94
N SER A 104 -6.62 8.08 3.88
CA SER A 104 -7.85 8.88 3.85
C SER A 104 -7.61 10.21 4.55
N TYR A 105 -8.02 11.31 3.93
CA TYR A 105 -8.14 12.61 4.60
C TYR A 105 -9.53 12.84 5.20
N ASP A 106 -10.45 11.88 5.01
CA ASP A 106 -11.75 11.83 5.64
C ASP A 106 -11.77 10.82 6.79
N LEU A 107 -12.41 11.18 7.90
CA LEU A 107 -12.66 10.25 8.99
C LEU A 107 -13.72 9.22 8.62
N ILE A 108 -13.37 7.93 8.68
CA ILE A 108 -14.34 6.82 8.59
C ILE A 108 -14.57 6.19 9.97
N GLY A 109 -15.68 5.46 10.13
CA GLY A 109 -15.96 4.74 11.36
C GLY A 109 -14.98 3.58 11.56
N VAL A 110 -14.42 3.45 12.76
CA VAL A 110 -13.50 2.34 13.09
C VAL A 110 -14.15 0.98 12.86
N ASP A 111 -15.45 0.84 13.14
CA ASP A 111 -16.21 -0.40 12.87
C ASP A 111 -16.20 -0.77 11.39
N ARG A 112 -16.31 0.23 10.48
CA ARG A 112 -16.26 -0.01 9.03
C ARG A 112 -14.88 -0.52 8.62
N MET A 113 -13.81 0.07 9.14
CA MET A 113 -12.46 -0.43 8.89
C MET A 113 -12.32 -1.86 9.40
N MET A 114 -12.67 -2.11 10.66
CA MET A 114 -12.56 -3.41 11.32
C MET A 114 -13.36 -4.51 10.61
N ASP A 115 -14.53 -4.19 10.05
CA ASP A 115 -15.32 -5.14 9.25
C ASP A 115 -14.61 -5.55 7.95
N HIS A 116 -13.91 -4.63 7.29
CA HIS A 116 -13.07 -4.95 6.15
C HIS A 116 -11.86 -5.80 6.54
N LEU A 117 -11.21 -5.51 7.67
CA LEU A 117 -10.12 -6.35 8.19
C LEU A 117 -10.57 -7.78 8.47
N ARG A 118 -11.79 -7.98 8.96
CA ARG A 118 -12.37 -9.33 9.14
C ARG A 118 -12.68 -10.00 7.81
N ARG A 119 -13.20 -9.24 6.86
CA ARG A 119 -13.61 -9.75 5.55
C ARG A 119 -12.42 -10.15 4.68
N TYR A 120 -11.33 -9.38 4.74
CA TYR A 120 -10.11 -9.55 3.97
C TYR A 120 -8.93 -9.92 4.87
N ARG A 121 -9.18 -10.76 5.86
CA ARG A 121 -8.22 -11.12 6.90
C ARG A 121 -6.90 -11.63 6.31
N GLU A 122 -6.97 -12.52 5.34
CA GLU A 122 -5.81 -13.12 4.69
C GLU A 122 -4.98 -12.07 3.93
N PHE A 123 -5.64 -11.13 3.25
CA PHE A 123 -4.97 -10.00 2.59
C PHE A 123 -4.15 -9.19 3.60
N PHE A 124 -4.77 -8.74 4.70
CA PHE A 124 -4.08 -7.86 5.65
C PHE A 124 -2.95 -8.56 6.43
N PHE A 125 -3.22 -9.73 6.99
CA PHE A 125 -2.30 -10.33 7.96
C PHE A 125 -1.26 -11.25 7.32
N GLU A 126 -1.55 -11.86 6.18
CA GLU A 126 -0.67 -12.87 5.57
C GLU A 126 0.09 -12.37 4.35
N ASP A 127 -0.54 -11.53 3.52
CA ASP A 127 0.04 -11.09 2.24
C ASP A 127 1.20 -10.12 2.45
N GLY A 128 2.34 -10.36 1.78
CA GLY A 128 3.54 -9.55 1.92
C GLY A 128 3.50 -8.28 1.09
N MET A 129 2.46 -8.06 0.29
CA MET A 129 2.39 -6.94 -0.64
C MET A 129 1.65 -5.72 -0.08
N CYS A 130 1.20 -5.76 1.18
CA CYS A 130 0.51 -4.62 1.78
C CYS A 130 0.87 -4.37 3.25
N GLY A 131 0.95 -3.10 3.60
CA GLY A 131 0.84 -2.58 4.97
C GLY A 131 -0.53 -1.95 5.21
N PHE A 132 -0.97 -1.86 6.45
CA PHE A 132 -2.26 -1.27 6.79
C PHE A 132 -2.27 -0.70 8.20
N GLY A 133 -3.09 0.32 8.41
CA GLY A 133 -3.21 0.92 9.72
C GLY A 133 -4.27 2.00 9.79
N ALA A 134 -4.18 2.75 10.86
CA ALA A 134 -5.04 3.90 11.08
C ALA A 134 -4.35 4.91 11.99
N MET A 135 -4.83 6.14 11.93
CA MET A 135 -4.47 7.16 12.90
C MET A 135 -5.65 8.02 13.35
N THR A 136 -5.46 8.71 14.47
CA THR A 136 -6.30 9.79 14.98
C THR A 136 -5.43 10.92 15.49
N GLU A 137 -5.93 12.15 15.43
CA GLU A 137 -5.20 13.34 15.92
C GLU A 137 -5.49 13.64 17.40
N GLU A 138 -6.73 13.40 17.85
CA GLU A 138 -7.17 13.66 19.23
C GLU A 138 -7.95 12.47 19.83
N PRO A 139 -7.35 11.72 20.78
CA PRO A 139 -5.91 11.74 21.11
C PRO A 139 -5.08 11.25 19.92
N PHE A 140 -3.83 11.72 19.83
CA PHE A 140 -2.91 11.23 18.81
C PHE A 140 -2.55 9.77 19.08
N LEU A 141 -2.95 8.93 18.13
CA LEU A 141 -2.67 7.50 18.10
C LEU A 141 -2.50 7.11 16.65
N TYR A 142 -1.46 6.36 16.36
CA TYR A 142 -1.15 5.79 15.06
C TYR A 142 -0.80 4.33 15.31
N VAL A 143 -1.47 3.42 14.62
CA VAL A 143 -1.18 1.99 14.68
C VAL A 143 -1.11 1.49 13.25
N PHE A 144 0.03 0.93 12.87
CA PHE A 144 0.30 0.47 11.52
C PHE A 144 1.01 -0.87 11.55
N VAL A 145 0.67 -1.73 10.61
CA VAL A 145 1.33 -3.01 10.35
C VAL A 145 1.91 -2.91 8.96
N ASP A 146 3.23 -2.90 8.84
CA ASP A 146 3.90 -2.76 7.55
C ASP A 146 3.84 -4.04 6.70
N GLU A 147 4.44 -4.01 5.51
CA GLU A 147 4.59 -5.13 4.59
C GLU A 147 5.43 -6.29 5.19
N HIS A 148 6.32 -5.99 6.14
CA HIS A 148 7.09 -6.96 6.93
C HIS A 148 6.30 -7.55 8.11
N LYS A 149 5.09 -7.05 8.35
CA LYS A 149 4.21 -7.35 9.48
C LYS A 149 4.78 -6.96 10.84
N ILE A 150 5.62 -5.93 10.87
CA ILE A 150 6.05 -5.22 12.08
C ILE A 150 4.94 -4.27 12.50
N VAL A 151 4.66 -4.22 13.80
CA VAL A 151 3.61 -3.37 14.35
C VAL A 151 4.23 -2.08 14.89
N THR A 152 3.99 -0.97 14.21
CA THR A 152 4.36 0.36 14.66
C THR A 152 3.20 1.01 15.40
N VAL A 153 3.46 1.51 16.60
CA VAL A 153 2.53 2.34 17.37
C VAL A 153 3.17 3.66 17.71
N ARG A 154 2.61 4.78 17.23
CA ARG A 154 2.94 6.12 17.76
C ARG A 154 1.77 6.59 18.61
N ALA A 155 2.04 7.04 19.83
CA ALA A 155 0.97 7.44 20.74
C ALA A 155 1.39 8.56 21.67
N GLN A 156 0.43 9.43 22.03
CA GLN A 156 0.61 10.46 23.05
C GLN A 156 1.09 9.87 24.38
N THR A 157 1.78 10.69 25.16
CA THR A 157 2.42 10.30 26.42
C THR A 157 1.48 9.64 27.43
N ASP A 158 0.20 9.99 27.45
CA ASP A 158 -0.82 9.43 28.35
C ASP A 158 -1.25 8.00 27.99
N LEU A 159 -1.05 7.58 26.73
CA LEU A 159 -1.34 6.23 26.26
C LEU A 159 -0.18 5.25 26.48
N LYS A 160 1.04 5.72 26.77
CA LYS A 160 2.25 4.90 26.91
C LYS A 160 2.06 3.70 27.84
N ASP A 161 1.68 3.93 29.08
CA ASP A 161 1.54 2.87 30.10
C ASP A 161 0.43 1.87 29.74
N ARG A 162 -0.54 2.28 28.92
CA ARG A 162 -1.58 1.38 28.40
C ARG A 162 -1.02 0.50 27.29
N ILE A 163 -0.24 1.05 26.37
CA ILE A 163 0.40 0.31 25.27
C ILE A 163 1.41 -0.69 25.82
N GLU A 164 2.28 -0.30 26.76
CA GLU A 164 3.23 -1.24 27.39
C GLU A 164 2.55 -2.42 28.08
N ARG A 165 1.38 -2.19 28.70
CA ARG A 165 0.57 -3.27 29.27
C ARG A 165 0.01 -4.20 28.22
N ILE A 166 -0.39 -3.68 27.06
CA ILE A 166 -0.83 -4.48 25.91
C ILE A 166 0.36 -5.31 25.40
N MET A 167 1.50 -4.69 25.12
CA MET A 167 2.71 -5.38 24.65
C MET A 167 3.10 -6.53 25.60
N ARG A 168 3.12 -6.29 26.91
CA ARG A 168 3.41 -7.32 27.91
C ARG A 168 2.40 -8.46 27.92
N ALA A 169 1.10 -8.19 27.65
CA ALA A 169 0.08 -9.25 27.57
C ALA A 169 0.30 -10.18 26.37
N TYR A 170 1.06 -9.74 25.37
CA TYR A 170 1.48 -10.53 24.21
C TYR A 170 2.91 -11.09 24.37
N ASP A 171 3.46 -11.11 25.58
CA ASP A 171 4.83 -11.53 25.90
C ASP A 171 5.92 -10.71 25.15
N LEU A 172 5.62 -9.45 24.82
CA LEU A 172 6.56 -8.52 24.21
C LEU A 172 7.17 -7.63 25.31
N GLU A 173 8.48 -7.67 25.42
CA GLU A 173 9.27 -6.82 26.31
C GLU A 173 10.11 -5.83 25.50
N PRO A 174 10.53 -4.69 26.10
CA PRO A 174 11.50 -3.81 25.47
C PRO A 174 12.80 -4.56 25.16
N VAL A 175 13.25 -4.50 23.92
CA VAL A 175 14.53 -5.04 23.48
C VAL A 175 15.24 -4.01 22.60
N GLU A 176 16.58 -4.01 22.63
CA GLU A 176 17.36 -3.05 21.83
C GLU A 176 17.22 -3.31 20.32
N GLU A 177 17.22 -4.59 19.95
CA GLU A 177 17.20 -5.04 18.56
C GLU A 177 16.17 -6.18 18.46
N PRO A 178 14.87 -5.88 18.29
CA PRO A 178 13.89 -6.88 17.89
C PRO A 178 14.24 -7.35 16.47
N ALA A 179 13.91 -8.61 16.14
CA ALA A 179 14.29 -9.18 14.85
C ALA A 179 13.13 -9.91 14.18
N GLY A 180 12.62 -9.33 13.09
CA GLY A 180 11.56 -9.87 12.22
C GLY A 180 12.12 -10.41 10.89
N ALA A 181 11.29 -10.41 9.85
CA ALA A 181 11.71 -10.83 8.51
C ALA A 181 12.68 -9.82 7.87
N ASP A 182 12.46 -8.54 8.14
CA ASP A 182 13.27 -7.38 7.76
C ASP A 182 14.72 -7.43 8.25
N SER A 183 15.01 -8.21 9.29
CA SER A 183 16.33 -8.32 9.92
C SER A 183 17.31 -9.24 9.16
N ALA A 184 16.89 -9.78 8.01
CA ALA A 184 17.70 -10.58 7.11
C ALA A 184 17.24 -10.35 5.66
N ALA A 185 17.98 -10.87 4.69
CA ALA A 185 17.46 -10.97 3.33
C ALA A 185 16.16 -11.80 3.33
N HIS A 186 15.12 -11.25 2.74
CA HIS A 186 13.76 -11.78 2.76
C HIS A 186 13.09 -11.61 1.39
N GLU A 187 11.94 -12.26 1.22
CA GLU A 187 11.11 -12.13 0.03
C GLU A 187 9.70 -11.67 0.41
N HIS A 188 9.14 -10.79 -0.42
CA HIS A 188 7.71 -10.46 -0.43
C HIS A 188 7.01 -11.26 -1.53
N ARG A 189 5.81 -11.76 -1.23
CA ARG A 189 4.95 -12.43 -2.21
C ARG A 189 3.46 -12.23 -1.88
N GLY A 190 2.67 -12.23 -2.94
CA GLY A 190 1.22 -12.43 -2.85
C GLY A 190 0.88 -13.84 -2.38
N VAL A 191 -0.15 -13.97 -1.55
CA VAL A 191 -0.55 -15.25 -0.94
C VAL A 191 -1.99 -15.66 -1.25
N LEU A 192 -2.72 -14.78 -1.95
CA LEU A 192 -4.13 -15.00 -2.24
C LEU A 192 -4.33 -15.92 -3.44
N LEU A 193 -5.26 -16.84 -3.29
CA LEU A 193 -5.79 -17.67 -4.36
C LEU A 193 -6.79 -16.84 -5.17
N ALA A 194 -6.47 -16.55 -6.42
CA ALA A 194 -7.33 -15.85 -7.37
C ALA A 194 -7.39 -16.62 -8.71
N PRO A 195 -8.20 -17.70 -8.78
CA PRO A 195 -8.31 -18.48 -10.00
C PRO A 195 -9.26 -17.78 -10.98
N GLU A 196 -8.91 -17.75 -12.26
CA GLU A 196 -9.66 -17.03 -13.32
C GLU A 196 -11.13 -17.47 -13.43
N ASP A 197 -11.48 -18.67 -12.97
CA ASP A 197 -12.81 -19.26 -13.06
C ASP A 197 -13.71 -19.01 -11.82
N ASP A 198 -13.18 -18.48 -10.71
CA ASP A 198 -13.94 -18.20 -9.49
C ASP A 198 -13.91 -16.71 -9.11
N LYS A 199 -14.81 -15.93 -9.71
CA LYS A 199 -15.03 -14.50 -9.39
C LYS A 199 -15.52 -14.23 -7.95
N THR A 200 -15.77 -15.26 -7.14
CA THR A 200 -16.12 -15.05 -5.73
C THR A 200 -14.90 -14.83 -4.83
N LEU A 201 -13.72 -15.25 -5.32
CA LEU A 201 -12.42 -15.00 -4.70
C LEU A 201 -11.80 -13.77 -5.36
N LEU A 202 -11.55 -12.74 -4.56
CA LEU A 202 -11.00 -11.49 -5.06
C LEU A 202 -9.48 -11.57 -5.16
N PRO A 203 -8.87 -11.17 -6.29
CA PRO A 203 -7.44 -10.93 -6.37
C PRO A 203 -7.02 -9.73 -5.53
N PHE A 204 -5.71 -9.62 -5.30
CA PHE A 204 -5.09 -8.55 -4.52
C PHE A 204 -5.53 -7.15 -5.00
N ASP A 205 -5.39 -6.88 -6.30
CA ASP A 205 -5.68 -5.57 -6.89
C ASP A 205 -7.16 -5.17 -6.73
N GLU A 206 -8.08 -6.14 -6.81
CA GLU A 206 -9.51 -5.86 -6.63
C GLU A 206 -9.85 -5.54 -5.16
N ILE A 207 -9.18 -6.20 -4.20
CA ILE A 207 -9.33 -5.87 -2.79
C ILE A 207 -8.78 -4.47 -2.52
N ALA A 208 -7.56 -4.17 -3.00
CA ALA A 208 -6.92 -2.86 -2.87
C ALA A 208 -7.79 -1.75 -3.47
N GLY A 209 -8.30 -1.93 -4.69
CA GLY A 209 -9.20 -0.97 -5.35
C GLY A 209 -10.48 -0.74 -4.55
N ARG A 210 -11.14 -1.82 -4.09
CA ARG A 210 -12.34 -1.69 -3.24
C ARG A 210 -12.06 -0.97 -1.93
N LEU A 211 -10.91 -1.21 -1.30
CA LEU A 211 -10.52 -0.54 -0.06
C LEU A 211 -10.28 0.96 -0.31
N ARG A 212 -9.63 1.33 -1.42
CA ARG A 212 -9.47 2.72 -1.82
C ARG A 212 -10.82 3.43 -1.94
N ASP A 213 -11.80 2.82 -2.61
CA ASP A 213 -13.15 3.38 -2.74
C ASP A 213 -13.87 3.46 -1.37
N GLU A 214 -13.88 2.36 -0.62
CA GLU A 214 -14.63 2.24 0.64
C GLU A 214 -14.06 3.10 1.76
N TRP A 215 -12.73 3.27 1.79
CA TRP A 215 -12.01 4.06 2.78
C TRP A 215 -11.69 5.47 2.30
N ARG A 216 -11.99 5.81 1.03
CA ARG A 216 -11.70 7.11 0.39
C ARG A 216 -10.21 7.44 0.42
N LEU A 217 -9.40 6.43 0.10
CA LEU A 217 -7.96 6.59 0.14
C LEU A 217 -7.45 7.30 -1.10
N ILE A 218 -6.50 8.19 -0.89
CA ILE A 218 -5.80 8.93 -1.93
C ILE A 218 -4.31 8.59 -1.79
N LEU A 219 -3.62 8.50 -2.93
CA LEU A 219 -2.18 8.31 -2.96
C LEU A 219 -1.49 9.51 -2.30
N ASN A 220 -0.78 9.27 -1.20
CA ASN A 220 -0.16 10.27 -0.34
C ASN A 220 1.25 10.60 -0.81
N ILE A 221 1.35 11.15 -2.02
CA ILE A 221 2.61 11.65 -2.59
C ILE A 221 2.40 13.07 -3.12
N ASP A 222 3.47 13.86 -3.19
CA ASP A 222 3.40 15.17 -3.85
C ASP A 222 3.15 14.98 -5.36
N PRO A 223 2.03 15.47 -5.90
CA PRO A 223 1.69 15.24 -7.29
C PRO A 223 2.55 16.08 -8.28
N GLU A 224 3.24 17.10 -7.79
CA GLU A 224 4.03 18.03 -8.62
C GLU A 224 5.49 17.57 -8.77
N SER A 225 6.08 16.98 -7.73
CA SER A 225 7.45 16.50 -7.79
C SER A 225 7.56 15.10 -8.38
N ASN A 226 8.68 14.83 -9.05
CA ASN A 226 9.03 13.50 -9.52
C ASN A 226 10.43 13.13 -9.03
N VAL A 227 10.44 12.51 -7.86
CA VAL A 227 11.65 12.09 -7.14
C VAL A 227 11.60 10.59 -6.86
N ASP A 228 12.74 9.93 -6.76
CA ASP A 228 12.82 8.56 -6.24
C ASP A 228 12.68 8.51 -4.70
N ASP A 229 12.74 7.30 -4.13
CA ASP A 229 12.68 7.07 -2.67
C ASP A 229 13.80 7.75 -1.88
N GLU A 230 14.92 8.11 -2.52
CA GLU A 230 16.01 8.87 -1.90
C GLU A 230 15.80 10.40 -2.02
N GLY A 231 14.71 10.83 -2.67
CA GLY A 231 14.40 12.23 -2.93
C GLY A 231 15.17 12.84 -4.10
N ALA A 232 15.81 12.03 -4.95
CA ALA A 232 16.55 12.53 -6.10
C ALA A 232 15.60 12.81 -7.28
N GLU A 233 15.76 13.99 -7.90
CA GLU A 233 14.95 14.38 -9.07
C GLU A 233 15.15 13.44 -10.27
N LEU A 234 14.05 12.90 -10.78
CA LEU A 234 14.02 12.01 -11.94
C LEU A 234 13.79 12.75 -13.26
N GLY A 235 13.19 13.95 -13.22
CA GLY A 235 12.77 14.70 -14.39
C GLY A 235 11.59 14.03 -15.11
N VAL A 236 11.60 13.99 -16.45
CA VAL A 236 10.55 13.30 -17.21
C VAL A 236 10.87 11.81 -17.31
N THR A 237 9.99 10.98 -16.75
CA THR A 237 10.08 9.52 -16.82
C THR A 237 8.94 8.93 -17.64
N PRO A 238 9.09 7.70 -18.17
CA PRO A 238 7.94 6.94 -18.65
C PRO A 238 7.07 6.44 -17.49
N TRP A 239 5.77 6.42 -17.73
CA TRP A 239 4.75 5.95 -16.80
C TRP A 239 3.89 4.89 -17.47
N ARG A 240 3.45 3.92 -16.66
CA ARG A 240 2.38 2.99 -16.94
C ARG A 240 1.20 3.38 -16.06
N CYS A 241 0.12 3.81 -16.69
CA CYS A 241 -1.12 4.14 -16.03
C CYS A 241 -2.18 3.10 -16.40
N VAL A 242 -2.98 2.69 -15.42
CA VAL A 242 -4.20 1.91 -15.69
C VAL A 242 -5.40 2.74 -15.30
N VAL A 243 -6.33 2.90 -16.24
CA VAL A 243 -7.54 3.70 -16.09
C VAL A 243 -8.74 2.77 -16.01
N ARG A 244 -9.49 2.86 -14.91
CA ARG A 244 -10.76 2.17 -14.69
C ARG A 244 -11.89 3.06 -15.23
N ILE A 245 -12.80 2.46 -15.98
CA ILE A 245 -14.00 3.11 -16.52
C ILE A 245 -15.22 2.32 -16.05
N ASP A 246 -16.06 2.95 -15.24
CA ASP A 246 -17.29 2.39 -14.66
C ASP A 246 -18.54 3.08 -15.25
N ASP A 247 -18.72 2.92 -16.56
CA ASP A 247 -19.73 3.67 -17.34
C ASP A 247 -21.14 3.05 -17.31
N GLU A 248 -21.27 1.82 -16.80
CA GLU A 248 -22.54 1.08 -16.77
C GLU A 248 -22.67 0.28 -15.45
N PRO A 249 -23.61 0.62 -14.55
CA PRO A 249 -23.75 -0.05 -13.24
C PRO A 249 -24.02 -1.55 -13.28
N GLU A 250 -24.48 -2.08 -14.42
CA GLU A 250 -24.79 -3.50 -14.62
C GLU A 250 -23.65 -4.26 -15.33
N ARG A 251 -22.58 -3.58 -15.72
CA ARG A 251 -21.45 -4.15 -16.47
C ARG A 251 -20.20 -4.19 -15.59
N ASP A 252 -19.35 -5.19 -15.82
CA ASP A 252 -18.01 -5.19 -15.25
C ASP A 252 -17.22 -3.97 -15.78
N PRO A 253 -16.45 -3.28 -14.93
CA PRO A 253 -15.69 -2.10 -15.33
C PRO A 253 -14.70 -2.42 -16.46
N ARG A 254 -14.44 -1.44 -17.31
CA ARG A 254 -13.44 -1.54 -18.40
C ARG A 254 -12.13 -0.93 -17.95
N PHE A 255 -11.04 -1.45 -18.51
CA PHE A 255 -9.69 -1.01 -18.16
C PHE A 255 -8.89 -0.63 -19.40
N ALA A 256 -8.27 0.54 -19.37
CA ALA A 256 -7.31 1.00 -20.36
C ALA A 256 -5.91 1.06 -19.74
N GLU A 257 -4.93 0.53 -20.44
CA GLU A 257 -3.52 0.65 -20.09
C GLU A 257 -2.86 1.69 -21.00
N ILE A 258 -2.33 2.74 -20.38
CA ILE A 258 -1.73 3.89 -21.03
C ILE A 258 -0.25 3.94 -20.65
N PHE A 259 0.61 4.00 -21.67
CA PHE A 259 2.02 4.29 -21.51
C PHE A 259 2.28 5.71 -21.99
N LEU A 260 2.87 6.53 -21.14
CA LEU A 260 3.09 7.95 -21.41
C LEU A 260 4.42 8.41 -20.82
N ALA A 261 4.82 9.65 -21.09
CA ALA A 261 5.93 10.30 -20.41
C ALA A 261 5.44 11.57 -19.69
N ALA A 262 5.84 11.72 -18.42
CA ALA A 262 5.43 12.82 -17.56
C ALA A 262 6.53 13.20 -16.57
N ASP A 263 6.53 14.46 -16.13
CA ASP A 263 7.43 15.06 -15.14
C ASP A 263 6.89 15.06 -13.70
N GLY A 264 5.72 14.45 -13.48
CA GLY A 264 5.07 14.35 -12.18
C GLY A 264 3.75 13.58 -12.28
N LEU A 265 3.18 13.22 -11.12
CA LEU A 265 1.93 12.46 -11.06
C LEU A 265 0.78 13.22 -11.73
N ARG A 266 0.64 14.52 -11.48
CA ARG A 266 -0.44 15.32 -12.07
C ARG A 266 -0.40 15.29 -13.59
N SER A 267 0.79 15.50 -14.17
CA SER A 267 0.93 15.46 -15.62
C SER A 267 0.68 14.05 -16.17
N ALA A 268 1.07 13.00 -15.44
CA ALA A 268 0.77 11.63 -15.82
C ALA A 268 -0.75 11.36 -15.83
N GLU A 269 -1.46 11.80 -14.79
CA GLU A 269 -2.91 11.69 -14.66
C GLU A 269 -3.64 12.40 -15.80
N ASP A 270 -3.37 13.70 -16.00
CA ASP A 270 -3.98 14.50 -17.07
C ASP A 270 -3.76 13.86 -18.45
N THR A 271 -2.55 13.34 -18.69
CA THR A 271 -2.19 12.71 -19.96
C THR A 271 -2.87 11.35 -20.13
N ALA A 272 -3.01 10.57 -19.05
CA ALA A 272 -3.68 9.27 -19.08
C ALA A 272 -5.18 9.42 -19.35
N LEU A 273 -5.82 10.39 -18.70
CA LEU A 273 -7.23 10.71 -18.93
C LEU A 273 -7.45 11.18 -20.37
N HIS A 274 -6.61 12.09 -20.88
CA HIS A 274 -6.68 12.53 -22.26
C HIS A 274 -6.50 11.38 -23.27
N ALA A 275 -5.53 10.50 -23.04
CA ALA A 275 -5.32 9.31 -23.88
C ALA A 275 -6.53 8.36 -23.85
N THR A 276 -7.21 8.28 -22.70
CA THR A 276 -8.40 7.44 -22.53
C THR A 276 -9.60 8.03 -23.27
N GLU A 277 -9.77 9.35 -23.27
CA GLU A 277 -10.77 10.03 -24.11
C GLU A 277 -10.55 9.73 -25.60
N GLU A 278 -9.29 9.74 -26.07
CA GLU A 278 -8.96 9.38 -27.46
C GLU A 278 -9.32 7.92 -27.77
N LEU A 279 -9.10 6.98 -26.83
CA LEU A 279 -9.52 5.58 -26.98
C LEU A 279 -11.04 5.42 -27.01
N LEU A 280 -11.77 6.30 -26.31
CA LEU A 280 -13.21 6.32 -26.20
C LEU A 280 -13.89 7.10 -27.33
N ALA A 281 -13.15 7.77 -28.22
CA ALA A 281 -13.72 8.67 -29.23
C ALA A 281 -14.80 8.03 -30.13
N ASP A 282 -14.75 6.71 -30.33
CA ASP A 282 -15.75 5.95 -31.10
C ASP A 282 -16.88 5.34 -30.24
N SER A 283 -16.81 5.47 -28.91
CA SER A 283 -17.79 4.99 -27.94
C SER A 283 -18.74 6.12 -27.57
N LEU A 284 -20.00 6.03 -28.00
CA LEU A 284 -21.06 6.96 -27.59
C LEU A 284 -22.17 6.19 -26.85
N PRO A 285 -22.66 6.70 -25.70
CA PRO A 285 -22.23 7.93 -25.02
C PRO A 285 -20.83 7.80 -24.39
N LEU A 286 -20.15 8.94 -24.21
CA LEU A 286 -18.93 8.98 -23.40
C LEU A 286 -19.30 8.85 -21.92
N PRO A 287 -18.46 8.20 -21.09
CA PRO A 287 -18.62 8.18 -19.64
C PRO A 287 -18.63 9.60 -19.06
N GLU A 288 -19.27 9.77 -17.90
CA GLU A 288 -19.11 10.99 -17.12
C GLU A 288 -17.70 11.04 -16.51
N GLU A 289 -17.19 12.23 -16.19
CA GLU A 289 -15.84 12.37 -15.59
C GLU A 289 -15.71 11.57 -14.28
N GLU A 290 -16.81 11.44 -13.53
CA GLU A 290 -16.87 10.68 -12.28
C GLU A 290 -16.75 9.15 -12.49
N ASP A 291 -16.96 8.66 -13.72
CA ASP A 291 -16.90 7.25 -14.07
C ASP A 291 -15.49 6.81 -14.51
N VAL A 292 -14.52 7.73 -14.60
CA VAL A 292 -13.17 7.47 -15.11
C VAL A 292 -12.13 7.82 -14.06
N GLU A 293 -11.35 6.82 -13.63
CA GLU A 293 -10.31 7.00 -12.60
C GLU A 293 -9.01 6.32 -13.01
N VAL A 294 -7.88 7.01 -12.84
CA VAL A 294 -6.56 6.37 -12.94
C VAL A 294 -6.27 5.62 -11.65
N ILE A 295 -6.23 4.30 -11.72
CA ILE A 295 -6.07 3.42 -10.56
C ILE A 295 -4.63 2.93 -10.36
N ILE A 296 -3.76 3.04 -11.35
CA ILE A 296 -2.34 2.66 -11.23
C ILE A 296 -1.48 3.78 -11.82
N PHE A 297 -0.36 4.09 -11.14
CA PHE A 297 0.62 5.10 -11.52
C PHE A 297 2.05 4.57 -11.29
N ASP A 298 2.52 3.69 -12.18
CA ASP A 298 3.86 3.12 -12.07
C ASP A 298 4.83 3.89 -12.96
N ARG A 299 5.89 4.48 -12.42
CA ARG A 299 7.03 4.91 -13.23
C ARG A 299 7.78 3.66 -13.67
N VAL A 300 8.13 3.61 -14.95
CA VAL A 300 8.83 2.47 -15.54
C VAL A 300 10.11 2.93 -16.21
N THR A 301 11.16 2.15 -15.99
CA THR A 301 12.44 2.31 -16.66
C THR A 301 12.26 2.14 -18.17
N PRO A 302 13.13 2.76 -18.99
CA PRO A 302 13.06 2.58 -20.44
C PRO A 302 13.20 1.13 -20.92
N ASP A 303 13.75 0.25 -20.09
CA ASP A 303 13.90 -1.17 -20.40
C ASP A 303 12.60 -1.93 -20.09
N HIS A 304 12.01 -1.78 -18.89
CA HIS A 304 10.69 -2.35 -18.57
C HIS A 304 9.58 -1.84 -19.50
N LEU A 305 9.60 -0.55 -19.86
CA LEU A 305 8.67 0.02 -20.84
C LEU A 305 8.68 -0.75 -22.18
N ARG A 306 9.87 -1.15 -22.67
CA ARG A 306 9.98 -1.90 -23.93
C ARG A 306 9.39 -3.30 -23.81
N GLU A 307 9.53 -3.91 -22.64
CA GLU A 307 8.95 -5.21 -22.34
C GLU A 307 7.42 -5.13 -22.34
N PHE A 308 6.85 -4.16 -21.63
CA PHE A 308 5.40 -3.94 -21.58
C PHE A 308 4.76 -3.67 -22.94
N ILE A 309 5.39 -2.82 -23.76
CA ILE A 309 4.88 -2.44 -25.09
C ILE A 309 5.17 -3.55 -26.13
N GLY A 310 6.00 -4.55 -25.79
CA GLY A 310 6.39 -5.62 -26.73
C GLY A 310 7.22 -5.10 -27.91
N ALA A 311 7.85 -3.94 -27.76
CA ALA A 311 8.50 -3.24 -28.85
C ALA A 311 9.85 -3.89 -29.21
N LYS A 312 9.92 -4.55 -30.38
CA LYS A 312 11.19 -4.95 -31.02
C LYS A 312 11.97 -3.77 -31.65
N GLY A 313 11.55 -2.50 -31.44
CA GLY A 313 12.30 -1.33 -31.90
C GLY A 313 11.74 0.07 -31.56
N LYS A 314 12.65 1.06 -31.59
CA LYS A 314 12.53 2.54 -31.62
C LYS A 314 11.97 3.32 -30.42
N LEU A 315 11.77 2.74 -29.24
CA LEU A 315 11.75 3.60 -28.04
C LEU A 315 13.17 4.17 -27.83
N PRO A 316 13.34 5.49 -27.60
CA PRO A 316 14.65 6.06 -27.34
C PRO A 316 15.31 5.33 -26.17
N LYS A 317 16.54 4.84 -26.40
CA LYS A 317 17.29 4.07 -25.37
C LYS A 317 17.54 4.87 -24.10
N LYS A 318 17.79 6.17 -24.31
CA LYS A 318 17.80 7.29 -23.37
C LYS A 318 17.53 8.52 -24.24
N GLY A 319 16.64 9.41 -23.83
CA GLY A 319 16.35 10.61 -24.59
C GLY A 319 15.46 11.53 -23.78
N PRO A 320 15.51 12.86 -24.01
CA PRO A 320 14.63 13.77 -23.32
C PRO A 320 13.20 13.45 -23.74
N TRP A 321 12.49 12.78 -22.85
CA TRP A 321 11.06 12.64 -22.98
C TRP A 321 10.45 14.03 -22.82
N THR A 322 9.36 14.29 -23.52
CA THR A 322 8.58 15.51 -23.33
C THR A 322 7.39 15.14 -22.47
N SER A 323 7.21 15.85 -21.35
CA SER A 323 6.04 15.65 -20.49
C SER A 323 4.75 15.81 -21.31
N GLY A 324 3.75 14.97 -21.03
CA GLY A 324 2.49 14.92 -21.79
C GLY A 324 2.54 14.08 -23.08
N THR A 325 3.58 13.29 -23.31
CA THR A 325 3.68 12.47 -24.53
C THR A 325 3.04 11.09 -24.32
N ILE A 326 2.01 10.75 -25.09
CA ILE A 326 1.44 9.40 -25.14
C ILE A 326 2.37 8.49 -25.98
N LEU A 327 2.77 7.36 -25.42
CA LEU A 327 3.67 6.38 -26.05
C LEU A 327 2.90 5.18 -26.62
N ALA A 328 1.90 4.70 -25.88
CA ALA A 328 0.96 3.66 -26.30
C ALA A 328 -0.31 3.72 -25.45
N ALA A 329 -1.42 3.24 -25.99
CA ALA A 329 -2.69 3.13 -25.27
C ALA A 329 -3.43 1.89 -25.78
N ARG A 330 -3.99 1.06 -24.87
CA ARG A 330 -4.73 -0.16 -25.25
C ARG A 330 -5.77 -0.54 -24.22
N TRP A 331 -6.83 -1.22 -24.66
CA TRP A 331 -7.77 -1.91 -23.77
C TRP A 331 -7.11 -3.16 -23.17
N ILE A 332 -7.40 -3.44 -21.91
CA ILE A 332 -7.00 -4.67 -21.22
C ILE A 332 -8.23 -5.33 -20.58
N GLU A 333 -8.19 -6.66 -20.44
CA GLU A 333 -9.22 -7.39 -19.70
C GLU A 333 -8.94 -7.26 -18.20
N PRO A 334 -9.99 -7.17 -17.35
CA PRO A 334 -9.84 -7.32 -15.91
C PRO A 334 -9.20 -8.68 -15.62
N ARG A 335 -8.23 -8.73 -14.69
CA ARG A 335 -7.72 -9.98 -14.14
C ARG A 335 -8.49 -10.37 -12.89
#